data_AF-A0A810NGF9-F1
#
_entry.id   AF-A0A810NGF9-F1
#
_cell.length_a   1.000
_cell.length_b   1.000
_cell.length_c   1.000
_cell.angle_alpha   90.00
_cell.angle_beta   90.00
_cell.angle_gamma   90.00
#
_symmetry.space_group_name_H-M   'P 1'
#
loop_
_entity.id
_entity.type
_entity.pdbx_description
1 polymer ?
#
loop_
_entity_poly.entity_id
_entity_poly.type
_entity_poly.pdbx_seq_one_letter_code
_entity_poly.pdbx_strand_id
1 'polypeptide(L)'
;MRTRLLALMAGGTLLAGCAGPGAAAHEQPPPPVTTPSPPVLSGACLLLDFPRIEQHLGAKLSISGAAVHQKTNTCVARPTDADLPELSISVTPSKADVAVFKDAMLPDGAKAVTGLGRVAYQQTRPAAKGRGPYVEVGWLAGNARLLVLKVTLPVGGDAGALAPEAVELAKEIDRAGV
;
A
#
# COMPACT_ATOMS: atom_id res chain seq x y z
N MET A 1 45.72 51.07 -54.94
CA MET A 1 45.29 50.48 -56.21
C MET A 1 43.78 50.23 -56.14
N ARG A 2 43.02 50.98 -56.98
CA ARG A 2 41.77 50.67 -57.70
C ARG A 2 40.71 49.85 -56.94
N THR A 3 39.59 50.36 -56.40
CA THR A 3 38.51 51.27 -56.87
C THR A 3 37.63 50.70 -57.99
N ARG A 4 36.28 50.83 -57.81
CA ARG A 4 35.15 50.90 -58.79
C ARG A 4 34.41 49.57 -59.06
N LEU A 5 33.07 49.43 -59.18
CA LEU A 5 31.82 50.25 -59.30
C LEU A 5 30.65 49.37 -58.74
N LEU A 6 29.58 49.78 -58.03
CA LEU A 6 28.43 50.69 -58.27
C LEU A 6 27.52 50.41 -59.51
N ALA A 7 26.29 49.92 -59.24
CA ALA A 7 25.02 50.15 -59.95
C ALA A 7 23.90 49.52 -59.06
N LEU A 8 22.93 50.16 -58.40
CA LEU A 8 21.95 51.25 -58.63
C LEU A 8 20.81 50.94 -59.61
N MET A 9 19.58 51.10 -59.06
CA MET A 9 18.24 51.26 -59.68
C MET A 9 17.54 49.99 -60.15
N ALA A 10 16.22 49.83 -60.11
CA ALA A 10 15.07 50.50 -59.48
C ALA A 10 13.84 49.64 -59.85
N GLY A 11 12.83 49.54 -58.99
CA GLY A 11 11.58 48.88 -59.34
C GLY A 11 10.59 48.92 -58.20
N GLY A 12 9.68 49.89 -58.23
CA GLY A 12 8.56 49.98 -57.28
C GLY A 12 7.36 49.13 -57.70
N THR A 13 6.50 48.81 -56.74
CA THR A 13 5.03 48.98 -56.83
C THR A 13 4.38 48.60 -55.49
N LEU A 14 3.33 49.35 -55.16
CA LEU A 14 2.52 49.28 -53.96
C LEU A 14 1.72 47.97 -53.89
N LEU A 15 1.64 47.35 -52.71
CA LEU A 15 0.48 46.53 -52.34
C LEU A 15 -0.03 46.95 -50.96
N ALA A 16 -1.34 47.13 -50.94
CA ALA A 16 -2.18 47.64 -49.88
C ALA A 16 -2.10 46.81 -48.59
N GLY A 17 -2.41 47.47 -47.47
CA GLY A 17 -2.69 46.79 -46.21
C GLY A 17 -3.96 45.95 -46.27
N CYS A 18 -4.05 44.96 -45.39
CA CYS A 18 -5.30 44.50 -44.80
C CYS A 18 -5.02 43.85 -43.44
N ALA A 19 -5.85 44.22 -42.49
CA ALA A 19 -5.75 43.90 -41.07
C ALA A 19 -6.33 42.52 -40.74
N GLY A 20 -5.67 41.80 -39.82
CA GLY A 20 -6.20 40.72 -38.96
C GLY A 20 -6.69 39.44 -39.68
N PRO A 21 -6.86 38.30 -38.98
CA PRO A 21 -7.02 38.13 -37.54
C PRO A 21 -5.90 37.31 -36.88
N GLY A 22 -5.67 37.59 -35.59
CA GLY A 22 -4.82 36.74 -34.75
C GLY A 22 -5.34 35.31 -34.74
N ALA A 23 -4.46 34.37 -35.11
CA ALA A 23 -4.67 32.96 -34.87
C ALA A 23 -4.69 32.76 -33.35
N ALA A 24 -5.89 32.70 -32.77
CA ALA A 24 -6.06 32.11 -31.46
C ALA A 24 -5.59 30.67 -31.58
N ALA A 25 -4.43 30.36 -31.00
CA ALA A 25 -4.02 28.99 -30.80
C ALA A 25 -5.14 28.30 -30.01
N HIS A 26 -5.81 27.34 -30.64
CA HIS A 26 -6.75 26.49 -29.94
C HIS A 26 -5.96 25.74 -28.87
N GLU A 27 -6.14 26.13 -27.61
CA GLU A 27 -5.60 25.39 -26.48
C GLU A 27 -6.25 24.01 -26.48
N GLN A 28 -5.46 23.01 -26.88
CA GLN A 28 -5.91 21.64 -26.94
C GLN A 28 -6.24 21.20 -25.51
N PRO A 29 -7.46 20.68 -25.23
CA PRO A 29 -7.79 20.22 -23.89
C PRO A 29 -6.73 19.23 -23.40
N PRO A 30 -6.25 19.35 -22.15
CA PRO A 30 -5.28 18.40 -21.62
C PRO A 30 -5.85 16.98 -21.78
N PRO A 31 -5.01 16.01 -22.18
CA PRO A 31 -5.47 14.64 -22.34
C PRO A 31 -6.12 14.17 -21.05
N PRO A 32 -7.22 13.40 -21.13
CA PRO A 32 -7.89 12.89 -19.94
C PRO A 32 -6.87 12.11 -19.10
N VAL A 33 -6.75 12.49 -17.83
CA VAL A 33 -5.94 11.74 -16.86
C VAL A 33 -6.60 10.38 -16.65
N THR A 34 -6.01 9.34 -17.23
CA THR A 34 -6.43 7.96 -16.97
C THR A 34 -6.07 7.66 -15.51
N THR A 35 -7.07 7.63 -14.64
CA THR A 35 -6.87 7.07 -13.30
C THR A 35 -6.53 5.58 -13.46
N PRO A 36 -5.46 5.08 -12.82
CA PRO A 36 -5.17 3.65 -12.86
C PRO A 36 -6.37 2.86 -12.36
N SER A 37 -6.71 1.77 -13.05
CA SER A 37 -7.72 0.82 -12.55
C SER A 37 -7.29 0.31 -11.16
N PRO A 38 -8.24 0.09 -10.23
CA PRO A 38 -7.91 -0.44 -8.92
C PRO A 38 -7.24 -1.81 -9.06
N PRO A 39 -6.28 -2.15 -8.19
CA PRO A 39 -5.65 -3.47 -8.22
C PRO A 39 -6.70 -4.56 -8.01
N VAL A 40 -6.64 -5.63 -8.80
CA VAL A 40 -7.49 -6.81 -8.59
C VAL A 40 -7.03 -7.49 -7.29
N LEU A 41 -7.88 -7.44 -6.26
CA LEU A 41 -7.60 -8.09 -4.99
C LEU A 41 -7.52 -9.62 -5.18
N SER A 42 -6.52 -10.25 -4.58
CA SER A 42 -6.37 -11.71 -4.60
C SER A 42 -5.76 -12.22 -3.30
N GLY A 43 -5.88 -13.53 -3.05
CA GLY A 43 -5.34 -14.17 -1.84
C GLY A 43 -5.91 -13.56 -0.56
N ALA A 44 -5.04 -13.31 0.43
CA ALA A 44 -5.45 -12.75 1.71
C ALA A 44 -5.80 -11.24 1.64
N CYS A 45 -5.52 -10.55 0.52
CA CYS A 45 -5.82 -9.12 0.39
C CYS A 45 -7.33 -8.84 0.35
N LEU A 46 -8.14 -9.84 0.01
CA LEU A 46 -9.61 -9.77 0.05
C LEU A 46 -10.17 -9.59 1.46
N LEU A 47 -9.36 -9.85 2.49
CA LEU A 47 -9.76 -9.74 3.89
C LEU A 47 -9.53 -8.35 4.47
N LEU A 48 -8.87 -7.45 3.73
CA LEU A 48 -8.38 -6.19 4.25
C LEU A 48 -9.28 -5.03 3.82
N ASP A 49 -9.82 -4.31 4.81
CA ASP A 49 -10.42 -3.00 4.62
C ASP A 49 -9.31 -1.94 4.60
N PHE A 50 -8.72 -1.73 3.42
CA PHE A 50 -7.62 -0.78 3.24
C PHE A 50 -7.95 0.64 3.72
N PRO A 51 -9.08 1.27 3.33
CA PRO A 51 -9.44 2.59 3.83
C PRO A 51 -9.38 2.71 5.35
N ARG A 52 -9.87 1.70 6.06
CA ARG A 52 -9.86 1.69 7.53
C ARG A 52 -8.45 1.48 8.10
N ILE A 53 -7.68 0.56 7.52
CA ILE A 53 -6.29 0.32 7.92
C ILE A 53 -5.44 1.58 7.73
N GLU A 54 -5.60 2.26 6.59
CA GLU A 54 -4.90 3.51 6.29
C GLU A 54 -5.20 4.61 7.32
N GLN A 55 -6.44 4.69 7.82
CA GLN A 55 -6.82 5.63 8.88
C GLN A 55 -6.08 5.33 10.18
N HIS A 56 -5.91 4.05 10.54
CA HIS A 56 -5.17 3.65 11.74
C HIS A 56 -3.65 3.83 11.60
N LEU A 57 -3.10 3.58 10.41
CA LEU A 57 -1.65 3.68 10.16
C LEU A 57 -1.19 5.09 9.80
N GLY A 58 -2.11 6.00 9.46
CA GLY A 58 -1.79 7.34 8.97
C GLY A 58 -1.03 7.32 7.64
N ALA A 59 -1.11 6.23 6.88
CA ALA A 59 -0.38 6.01 5.64
C ALA A 59 -1.30 5.45 4.58
N LYS A 60 -1.16 5.93 3.34
CA LYS A 60 -1.81 5.33 2.17
C LYS A 60 -1.07 4.05 1.79
N LEU A 61 -1.82 2.96 1.63
CA LEU A 61 -1.29 1.65 1.34
C LEU A 61 -1.71 1.22 -0.06
N SER A 62 -0.77 0.63 -0.78
CA SER A 62 -1.01 -0.12 -2.01
C SER A 62 -0.60 -1.56 -1.81
N ILE A 63 -1.22 -2.48 -2.55
CA ILE A 63 -0.85 -3.89 -2.51
C ILE A 63 0.52 -4.03 -3.16
N SER A 64 1.51 -4.40 -2.35
CA SER A 64 2.88 -4.63 -2.80
C SER A 64 3.08 -6.08 -3.24
N GLY A 65 2.26 -7.01 -2.75
CA GLY A 65 2.29 -8.39 -3.19
C GLY A 65 1.17 -9.25 -2.61
N ALA A 66 0.68 -10.18 -3.41
CA ALA A 66 -0.18 -11.28 -2.99
C ALA A 66 0.45 -12.59 -3.49
N ALA A 67 0.46 -13.61 -2.64
CA ALA A 67 1.04 -14.89 -3.00
C ALA A 67 0.27 -16.04 -2.36
N VAL A 68 0.38 -17.20 -3.00
CA VAL A 68 -0.08 -18.47 -2.44
C VAL A 68 1.11 -19.41 -2.44
N HIS A 69 1.53 -19.86 -1.26
CA HIS A 69 2.56 -20.87 -1.12
C HIS A 69 2.01 -22.06 -0.34
N GLN A 70 2.01 -23.24 -1.00
CA GLN A 70 1.28 -24.42 -0.56
C GLN A 70 -0.21 -24.11 -0.33
N LYS A 71 -0.64 -23.94 0.92
CA LYS A 71 -2.02 -23.60 1.32
C LYS A 71 -2.12 -22.26 2.03
N THR A 72 -1.02 -21.54 2.17
CA THR A 72 -0.97 -20.25 2.84
C THR A 72 -1.17 -19.15 1.81
N ASN A 73 -2.24 -18.37 2.01
CA ASN A 73 -2.48 -17.15 1.24
C ASN A 73 -1.86 -15.98 2.00
N THR A 74 -1.09 -15.14 1.31
CA THR A 74 -0.46 -13.96 1.91
C THR A 74 -0.83 -12.69 1.16
N CYS A 75 -0.94 -11.61 1.90
CA CYS A 75 -1.03 -10.25 1.38
C CYS A 75 0.01 -9.37 2.06
N VAL A 76 0.65 -8.51 1.28
CA VAL A 76 1.57 -7.48 1.75
C VAL A 76 1.14 -6.16 1.14
N ALA A 77 1.04 -5.13 1.98
CA ALA A 77 0.72 -3.77 1.57
C ALA A 77 1.64 -2.75 2.23
N ARG A 78 2.10 -1.80 1.43
CA ARG A 78 3.04 -0.74 1.80
C ARG A 78 2.67 0.55 1.07
N PRO A 79 3.17 1.72 1.50
CA PRO A 79 3.12 2.92 0.68
C PRO A 79 3.77 2.68 -0.69
N THR A 80 3.31 3.42 -1.71
CA THR A 80 3.85 3.31 -3.07
C THR A 80 5.28 3.84 -3.17
N ASP A 81 5.64 4.78 -2.31
CA ASP A 81 6.89 5.54 -2.30
C ASP A 81 7.81 5.20 -1.10
N ALA A 82 7.42 4.23 -0.27
CA ALA A 82 8.20 3.82 0.89
C ALA A 82 8.04 2.33 1.23
N ASP A 83 9.09 1.72 1.77
CA ASP A 83 9.05 0.31 2.20
C ASP A 83 8.28 0.08 3.52
N LEU A 84 8.05 1.13 4.30
CA LEU A 84 7.39 1.07 5.60
C LEU A 84 6.44 2.26 5.77
N PRO A 85 5.32 2.11 6.52
CA PRO A 85 4.92 0.90 7.25
C PRO A 85 4.49 -0.25 6.31
N GLU A 86 4.76 -1.48 6.73
CA GLU A 86 4.33 -2.69 6.02
C GLU A 86 3.25 -3.40 6.81
N LEU A 87 2.10 -3.59 6.20
CA LEU A 87 1.07 -4.51 6.66
C LEU A 87 1.25 -5.86 5.93
N SER A 88 1.28 -6.95 6.69
CA SER A 88 1.25 -8.29 6.12
C SER A 88 0.22 -9.16 6.84
N ILE A 89 -0.52 -9.96 6.08
CA ILE A 89 -1.40 -10.99 6.62
C ILE A 89 -1.14 -12.31 5.92
N SER A 90 -1.12 -13.38 6.70
CA SER A 90 -1.07 -14.75 6.20
C SER A 90 -2.27 -15.54 6.72
N VAL A 91 -2.82 -16.41 5.87
CA VAL A 91 -3.99 -17.24 6.18
C VAL A 91 -3.71 -18.66 5.73
N THR A 92 -3.72 -19.59 6.67
CA THR A 92 -3.39 -21.00 6.45
C THR A 92 -4.51 -21.88 6.98
N PRO A 93 -5.09 -22.80 6.17
CA PRO A 93 -5.95 -23.86 6.69
C PRO A 93 -5.20 -24.69 7.73
N SER A 94 -5.83 -24.92 8.88
CA SER A 94 -5.19 -25.58 10.01
C SER A 94 -6.07 -26.67 10.60
N LYS A 95 -5.46 -27.75 11.07
CA LYS A 95 -6.11 -28.77 11.91
C LYS A 95 -5.76 -28.61 13.39
N ALA A 96 -5.01 -27.56 13.74
CA ALA A 96 -4.62 -27.31 15.12
C ALA A 96 -5.85 -27.04 15.98
N ASP A 97 -5.85 -27.59 17.18
CA ASP A 97 -6.75 -27.17 18.24
C ASP A 97 -6.07 -26.10 19.11
N VAL A 98 -6.75 -25.70 20.20
CA VAL A 98 -6.25 -24.68 21.12
C VAL A 98 -4.98 -25.12 21.84
N ALA A 99 -4.82 -26.41 22.14
CA ALA A 99 -3.63 -26.91 22.82
C ALA A 99 -2.41 -26.86 21.90
N VAL A 100 -2.56 -27.37 20.67
CA VAL A 100 -1.51 -27.31 19.63
C VAL A 100 -1.14 -25.87 19.30
N PHE A 101 -2.11 -24.96 19.21
CA PHE A 101 -1.83 -23.54 18.97
C PHE A 101 -0.98 -22.94 20.11
N LYS A 102 -1.34 -23.20 21.37
CA LYS A 102 -0.59 -22.65 22.52
C LYS A 102 0.82 -23.21 22.61
N ASP A 103 1.02 -24.46 22.23
CA ASP A 103 2.32 -25.12 22.27
C ASP A 103 3.24 -24.68 21.12
N ALA A 104 2.72 -24.64 19.89
CA ALA A 104 3.54 -24.46 18.68
C ALA A 104 3.55 -23.04 18.10
N MET A 105 2.54 -22.22 18.40
CA MET A 105 2.34 -20.94 17.72
C MET A 105 2.44 -19.73 18.65
N LEU A 106 2.41 -19.92 19.97
CA LEU A 106 2.49 -18.83 20.93
C LEU A 106 3.95 -18.43 21.13
N PRO A 107 4.37 -17.22 20.72
CA PRO A 107 5.73 -16.77 20.92
C PRO A 107 6.01 -16.44 22.38
N ASP A 108 7.28 -16.58 22.79
CA ASP A 108 7.70 -16.18 24.13
C ASP A 108 7.42 -14.69 24.41
N GLY A 109 6.75 -14.45 25.53
CA GLY A 109 6.36 -13.11 25.98
C GLY A 109 5.15 -12.51 25.25
N ALA A 110 4.46 -13.28 24.42
CA ALA A 110 3.20 -12.85 23.82
C ALA A 110 2.09 -12.75 24.87
N LYS A 111 1.21 -11.76 24.69
CA LYS A 111 0.03 -11.53 25.52
C LYS A 111 -1.16 -12.23 24.91
N ALA A 112 -2.00 -12.86 25.73
CA ALA A 112 -3.25 -13.42 25.25
C ALA A 112 -4.22 -12.32 24.80
N VAL A 113 -4.93 -12.55 23.70
CA VAL A 113 -5.99 -11.65 23.21
C VAL A 113 -7.33 -12.32 23.42
N THR A 114 -8.23 -11.64 24.13
CA THR A 114 -9.59 -12.12 24.38
C THR A 114 -10.54 -11.69 23.27
N GLY A 115 -11.52 -12.54 22.94
CA GLY A 115 -12.56 -12.20 21.95
C GLY A 115 -12.09 -12.17 20.50
N LEU A 116 -11.00 -12.89 20.18
CA LEU A 116 -10.48 -13.07 18.83
C LEU A 116 -10.30 -14.57 18.55
N GLY A 117 -11.02 -15.10 17.56
CA GLY A 117 -11.00 -16.52 17.24
C GLY A 117 -11.30 -17.44 18.44
N ARG A 118 -10.76 -18.66 18.38
CA ARG A 118 -10.80 -19.66 19.47
C ARG A 118 -9.69 -19.42 20.50
N VAL A 119 -8.55 -18.94 20.03
CA VAL A 119 -7.39 -18.55 20.84
C VAL A 119 -6.54 -17.59 20.01
N ALA A 120 -5.97 -16.59 20.66
CA ALA A 120 -5.20 -15.55 20.01
C ALA A 120 -4.11 -15.00 20.92
N TYR A 121 -3.08 -14.44 20.30
CA TYR A 121 -2.02 -13.71 20.97
C TYR A 121 -1.70 -12.41 20.25
N GLN A 122 -1.01 -11.55 20.99
CA GLN A 122 -0.39 -10.33 20.50
C GLN A 122 1.03 -10.25 21.02
N GLN A 123 1.96 -9.85 20.17
CA GLN A 123 3.31 -9.50 20.60
C GLN A 123 3.77 -8.21 19.94
N THR A 124 4.64 -7.48 20.64
CA THR A 124 5.40 -6.38 20.06
C THR A 124 6.87 -6.75 20.12
N ARG A 125 7.62 -6.38 19.08
CA ARG A 125 9.07 -6.56 19.05
C ARG A 125 9.74 -5.23 18.74
N PRO A 126 10.86 -4.92 19.41
CA PRO A 126 11.64 -3.73 19.10
C PRO A 126 12.26 -3.85 17.71
N ALA A 127 12.78 -2.72 17.21
CA ALA A 127 13.56 -2.70 15.99
C ALA A 127 14.78 -3.63 16.10
N ALA A 128 15.16 -4.22 14.98
CA ALA A 128 16.37 -5.01 14.82
C ALA A 128 17.14 -4.54 13.57
N LYS A 129 18.35 -5.07 13.35
CA LYS A 129 19.15 -4.70 12.18
C LYS A 129 18.36 -4.93 10.88
N GLY A 130 18.08 -3.86 10.14
CA GLY A 130 17.33 -3.91 8.87
C GLY A 130 15.83 -4.18 8.99
N ARG A 131 15.26 -4.10 10.21
CA ARG A 131 13.83 -4.30 10.45
C ARG A 131 13.32 -3.32 11.50
N GLY A 132 12.28 -2.57 11.17
CA GLY A 132 11.64 -1.70 12.14
C GLY A 132 10.93 -2.47 13.26
N PRO A 133 10.47 -1.76 14.31
CA PRO A 133 9.65 -2.37 15.34
C PRO A 133 8.33 -2.84 14.75
N TYR A 134 7.74 -3.88 15.32
CA TYR A 134 6.48 -4.42 14.79
C TYR A 134 5.54 -4.91 15.89
N VAL A 135 4.26 -4.90 15.55
CA VAL A 135 3.21 -5.64 16.25
C VAL A 135 2.82 -6.85 15.40
N GLU A 136 2.60 -7.97 16.07
CA GLU A 136 2.06 -9.18 15.46
C GLU A 136 0.87 -9.69 16.29
N VAL A 137 -0.19 -10.09 15.60
CA VAL A 137 -1.37 -10.71 16.17
C VAL A 137 -1.58 -12.04 15.45
N GLY A 138 -1.48 -13.14 16.18
CA GLY A 138 -1.71 -14.49 15.64
C GLY A 138 -2.93 -15.12 16.29
N TRP A 139 -3.79 -15.77 15.52
CA TRP A 139 -4.99 -16.42 16.05
C TRP A 139 -5.43 -17.66 15.27
N LEU A 140 -6.06 -18.57 16.00
CA LEU A 140 -6.79 -19.70 15.44
C LEU A 140 -8.27 -19.31 15.34
N ALA A 141 -8.75 -19.06 14.13
CA ALA A 141 -10.14 -18.72 13.86
C ALA A 141 -11.09 -19.91 14.08
N GLY A 142 -12.38 -19.63 14.25
CA GLY A 142 -13.42 -20.65 14.48
C GLY A 142 -13.62 -21.64 13.33
N ASN A 143 -13.24 -21.23 12.13
CA ASN A 143 -13.39 -21.93 10.85
C ASN A 143 -12.18 -22.82 10.46
N ALA A 144 -11.34 -23.19 11.42
CA ALA A 144 -10.12 -23.97 11.20
C ALA A 144 -9.07 -23.28 10.31
N ARG A 145 -8.87 -21.97 10.48
CA ARG A 145 -7.74 -21.23 9.90
C ARG A 145 -6.82 -20.65 10.97
N LEU A 146 -5.52 -20.71 10.67
CA LEU A 146 -4.49 -19.96 11.37
C LEU A 146 -4.26 -18.65 10.60
N LEU A 147 -4.29 -17.53 11.30
CA LEU A 147 -4.01 -16.23 10.75
C LEU A 147 -2.89 -15.56 11.55
N VAL A 148 -2.01 -14.85 10.83
CA VAL A 148 -0.98 -13.99 11.43
C VAL A 148 -1.02 -12.65 10.70
N LEU A 149 -1.36 -11.61 11.44
CA LEU A 149 -1.31 -10.22 11.04
C LEU A 149 -0.05 -9.59 11.64
N LYS A 150 0.75 -8.91 10.83
CA LYS A 150 1.93 -8.18 11.29
C LYS A 150 1.98 -6.81 10.67
N VAL A 151 2.18 -5.79 11.49
CA VAL A 151 2.47 -4.41 11.05
C VAL A 151 3.87 -4.04 11.48
N THR A 152 4.74 -3.80 10.49
CA THR A 152 6.11 -3.32 10.70
C THR A 152 6.13 -1.82 10.48
N LEU A 153 6.62 -1.06 11.45
CA LEU A 153 6.72 0.39 11.39
C LEU A 153 8.12 0.83 10.92
N PRO A 154 8.27 2.07 10.43
CA PRO A 154 9.59 2.68 10.26
C PRO A 154 10.42 2.67 11.56
N VAL A 155 11.74 2.80 11.44
CA VAL A 155 12.62 2.96 12.60
C VAL A 155 12.18 4.19 13.40
N GLY A 156 12.05 4.03 14.72
CA GLY A 156 11.54 5.08 15.61
C GLY A 156 10.03 5.05 15.83
N GLY A 157 9.28 4.21 15.11
CA GLY A 157 7.85 3.99 15.36
C GLY A 157 7.58 3.26 16.68
N ASP A 158 6.39 3.46 17.24
CA ASP A 158 5.96 2.82 18.48
C ASP A 158 5.00 1.66 18.20
N ALA A 159 5.55 0.44 18.20
CA ALA A 159 4.75 -0.77 18.04
C ALA A 159 3.85 -1.06 19.25
N GLY A 160 4.18 -0.55 20.43
CA GLY A 160 3.35 -0.66 21.63
C GLY A 160 2.10 0.21 21.55
N ALA A 161 2.25 1.42 21.01
CA ALA A 161 1.13 2.32 20.77
C ALA A 161 0.16 1.79 19.70
N LEU A 162 0.66 1.17 18.63
CA LEU A 162 -0.18 0.58 17.55
C LEU A 162 -0.87 -0.74 17.96
N ALA A 163 -0.45 -1.30 19.08
CA ALA A 163 -0.77 -2.66 19.43
C ALA A 163 -2.29 -2.90 19.63
N PRO A 164 -3.04 -2.02 20.32
CA PRO A 164 -4.50 -2.12 20.43
C PRO A 164 -5.21 -2.07 19.08
N GLU A 165 -4.81 -1.17 18.17
CA GLU A 165 -5.41 -1.03 16.85
C GLU A 165 -5.19 -2.27 15.99
N ALA A 166 -4.01 -2.90 16.07
CA ALA A 166 -3.74 -4.15 15.37
C ALA A 166 -4.64 -5.30 15.87
N VAL A 167 -4.98 -5.32 17.16
CA VAL A 167 -5.93 -6.30 17.72
C VAL A 167 -7.35 -6.04 17.21
N GLU A 168 -7.79 -4.78 17.15
CA GLU A 168 -9.11 -4.45 16.61
C GLU A 168 -9.22 -4.80 15.12
N LEU A 169 -8.17 -4.51 14.34
CA LEU A 169 -8.10 -4.93 12.95
C LEU A 169 -8.18 -6.46 12.81
N ALA A 170 -7.47 -7.22 13.64
CA ALA A 170 -7.56 -8.67 13.62
C ALA A 170 -8.98 -9.18 13.94
N LYS A 171 -9.67 -8.57 14.92
CA LYS A 171 -11.08 -8.89 15.23
C LYS A 171 -12.03 -8.54 14.09
N GLU A 172 -11.73 -7.51 13.31
CA GLU A 172 -12.52 -7.16 12.14
C GLU A 172 -12.35 -8.17 11.03
N ILE A 173 -11.10 -8.56 10.76
CA ILE A 173 -10.78 -9.61 9.79
C ILE A 173 -11.44 -10.94 10.17
N ASP A 174 -11.40 -11.31 11.45
CA ASP A 174 -12.04 -12.53 11.96
C ASP A 174 -13.57 -12.48 11.81
N ARG A 175 -14.20 -11.33 12.14
CA ARG A 175 -15.64 -11.11 11.96
C ARG A 175 -16.07 -11.07 10.50
N ALA A 176 -15.21 -10.58 9.61
CA ALA A 176 -15.45 -10.54 8.17
C ALA A 176 -15.55 -11.94 7.55
N GLY A 177 -15.28 -13.00 8.32
CA GLY A 177 -15.98 -14.26 8.09
C GLY A 177 -15.50 -14.98 6.85
N VAL A 178 -14.18 -15.07 6.73
CA VAL A 178 -13.67 -16.41 6.54
C VAL A 178 -14.19 -17.29 7.67
#